data_AF-A0A2V8SBA6-F1
#
_entry.id   AF-A0A2V8SBA6-F1
#
_cell.length_a   1.000
_cell.length_b   1.000
_cell.length_c   1.000
_cell.angle_alpha   90.00
_cell.angle_beta   90.00
_cell.angle_gamma   90.00
#
_symmetry.space_group_name_H-M   'P 1'
#
loop_
_entity.id
_entity.type
_entity.pdbx_description
1 polymer ?
#
loop_
_entity_poly.entity_id
_entity_poly.type
_entity_poly.pdbx_seq_one_letter_code
_entity_poly.pdbx_strand_id
1 'polypeptide(L)'
;MNDNAVSLEEFWSLVKALNGDVERCMTALDETPEDDAAGKQFWRRMYARAVFALIDGATYRMMFHAYAARDRRDVTFSLDELMKLESYYDFDEDQEAVTTFSKTQMLDSIRFAFNAFARVHYSDYILPIHDQSWILVKEMVYLRQCWQYPRAEQELEVYEENIDTLVAGLLWLVERLLELLKSCQLHALEKFAAWEAEEDEPIM
;
A
#
# COMPACT_ATOMS: atom_id res chain seq x y z
N MET A 1 -4.48 -0.38 -28.62
CA MET A 1 -3.97 -0.90 -27.34
C MET A 1 -5.16 -1.03 -26.42
N ASN A 2 -5.61 -2.26 -26.13
CA ASN A 2 -6.61 -2.44 -25.08
C ASN A 2 -5.93 -2.10 -23.76
N ASP A 3 -6.36 -1.00 -23.16
CA ASP A 3 -5.92 -0.52 -21.87
C ASP A 3 -6.41 -1.51 -20.81
N ASN A 4 -5.69 -2.62 -20.62
CA ASN A 4 -5.83 -3.53 -19.47
C ASN A 4 -5.30 -2.88 -18.18
N ALA A 5 -5.19 -1.56 -18.16
CA ALA A 5 -4.87 -0.78 -16.99
C ALA A 5 -6.06 -0.87 -16.04
N VAL A 6 -5.86 -1.52 -14.89
CA VAL A 6 -6.67 -1.20 -13.72
C VAL A 6 -6.67 0.30 -13.57
N SER A 7 -7.86 0.91 -13.66
CA SER A 7 -7.97 2.36 -13.63
C SER A 7 -7.50 2.84 -12.26
N LEU A 8 -6.81 3.98 -12.25
CA LEU A 8 -6.47 4.66 -10.99
C LEU A 8 -7.74 4.92 -10.15
N GLU A 9 -8.90 5.06 -10.80
CA GLU A 9 -10.19 5.18 -10.13
C GLU A 9 -10.53 3.95 -9.26
N GLU A 10 -10.33 2.72 -9.77
CA GLU A 10 -10.54 1.52 -8.96
C GLU A 10 -9.54 1.42 -7.80
N PHE A 11 -8.28 1.83 -8.02
CA PHE A 11 -7.28 1.93 -6.95
C PHE A 11 -7.79 2.86 -5.83
N TRP A 12 -8.22 4.07 -6.19
CA TRP A 12 -8.72 5.06 -5.23
C TRP A 12 -10.00 4.63 -4.54
N SER A 13 -10.91 3.99 -5.26
CA SER A 13 -12.15 3.46 -4.70
C SER A 13 -11.88 2.45 -3.58
N LEU A 14 -10.95 1.51 -3.82
CA LEU A 14 -10.55 0.50 -2.83
C LEU A 14 -9.85 1.14 -1.63
N VAL A 15 -8.88 2.02 -1.86
CA VAL A 15 -8.16 2.71 -0.77
C VAL A 15 -9.13 3.53 0.08
N LYS A 16 -10.08 4.22 -0.55
CA LYS A 16 -11.12 4.99 0.15
C LYS A 16 -12.04 4.10 0.98
N ALA A 17 -12.45 2.94 0.45
CA ALA A 17 -13.29 2.00 1.18
C ALA A 17 -12.57 1.48 2.45
N LEU A 18 -11.32 1.03 2.30
CA LEU A 18 -10.51 0.52 3.42
C LEU A 18 -10.19 1.61 4.45
N ASN A 19 -9.91 2.84 4.02
CA ASN A 19 -9.75 3.97 4.93
C ASN A 19 -11.05 4.27 5.69
N GLY A 20 -12.20 4.15 5.03
CA GLY A 20 -13.51 4.25 5.68
C GLY A 20 -13.71 3.20 6.77
N ASP A 21 -13.19 1.99 6.61
CA ASP A 21 -13.23 0.96 7.66
C ASP A 21 -12.34 1.31 8.85
N VAL A 22 -11.14 1.88 8.61
CA VAL A 22 -10.25 2.38 9.67
C VAL A 22 -10.94 3.48 10.48
N GLU A 23 -11.53 4.46 9.81
CA GLU A 23 -12.27 5.56 10.45
C GLU A 23 -13.44 5.04 11.28
N ARG A 24 -14.26 4.15 10.72
CA ARG A 24 -15.40 3.55 11.45
C ARG A 24 -14.95 2.79 12.69
N CYS A 25 -13.86 2.03 12.60
CA CYS A 25 -13.34 1.29 13.75
C CYS A 25 -12.82 2.23 14.83
N MET A 26 -12.16 3.34 14.46
CA MET A 26 -11.69 4.33 15.43
C MET A 26 -12.87 5.02 16.13
N THR A 27 -13.85 5.50 15.36
CA THR A 27 -15.06 6.12 15.93
C THR A 27 -15.80 5.17 16.87
N ALA A 28 -15.97 3.89 16.48
CA ALA A 28 -16.62 2.91 17.34
C ALA A 28 -15.81 2.61 18.61
N LEU A 29 -14.47 2.62 18.53
CA LEU A 29 -13.60 2.47 19.70
C LEU A 29 -13.74 3.66 20.67
N ASP A 30 -13.79 4.89 20.13
CA ASP A 30 -13.94 6.12 20.91
C ASP A 30 -15.32 6.19 21.58
N GLU A 31 -16.37 5.79 20.87
CA GLU A 31 -17.76 5.78 21.38
C GLU A 31 -18.04 4.65 22.37
N THR A 32 -17.18 3.62 22.43
CA THR A 32 -17.35 2.50 23.36
C THR A 32 -17.12 2.98 24.80
N PRO A 33 -18.05 2.72 25.74
CA PRO A 33 -17.90 3.11 27.14
C PRO A 33 -16.62 2.59 27.80
N GLU A 34 -16.02 3.39 28.68
CA GLU A 34 -14.79 3.04 29.40
C GLU A 34 -14.95 1.83 30.35
N ASP A 35 -16.17 1.56 30.83
CA ASP A 35 -16.49 0.40 31.66
C ASP A 35 -16.73 -0.88 30.85
N ASP A 36 -16.85 -0.80 29.52
CA ASP A 36 -16.94 -1.95 28.62
C ASP A 36 -15.55 -2.38 28.09
N ALA A 37 -14.76 -2.98 28.98
CA ALA A 37 -13.42 -3.47 28.64
C ALA A 37 -13.42 -4.50 27.50
N ALA A 38 -14.45 -5.34 27.40
CA ALA A 38 -14.56 -6.36 26.36
C ALA A 38 -14.88 -5.74 24.99
N GLY A 39 -15.79 -4.75 24.95
CA GLY A 39 -16.09 -3.96 23.77
C GLY A 39 -14.87 -3.18 23.28
N LYS A 40 -14.14 -2.50 24.18
CA LYS A 40 -12.90 -1.78 23.83
C LYS A 40 -11.89 -2.73 23.20
N GLN A 41 -11.63 -3.89 23.79
CA GLN A 41 -10.69 -4.86 23.22
C GLN A 41 -11.13 -5.41 21.86
N PHE A 42 -12.43 -5.64 21.67
CA PHE A 42 -12.96 -6.01 20.36
C PHE A 42 -12.65 -4.93 19.31
N TRP A 43 -12.98 -3.67 19.59
CA TRP A 43 -12.77 -2.58 18.64
C TRP A 43 -11.30 -2.27 18.39
N ARG A 44 -10.42 -2.40 19.38
CA ARG A 44 -8.96 -2.30 19.17
C ARG A 44 -8.45 -3.34 18.17
N ARG A 45 -8.90 -4.59 18.27
CA ARG A 45 -8.56 -5.63 17.28
C ARG A 45 -9.13 -5.33 15.90
N MET A 46 -10.36 -4.82 15.82
CA MET A 46 -10.98 -4.47 14.55
C MET A 46 -10.26 -3.29 13.87
N TYR A 47 -9.89 -2.27 14.64
CA TYR A 47 -9.06 -1.16 14.17
C TYR A 47 -7.72 -1.66 13.62
N ALA A 48 -6.99 -2.47 14.39
CA ALA A 48 -5.71 -3.03 13.95
C ALA A 48 -5.84 -3.80 12.63
N ARG A 49 -6.87 -4.65 12.50
CA ARG A 49 -7.15 -5.38 11.25
C ARG A 49 -7.49 -4.46 10.09
N ALA A 50 -8.29 -3.42 10.31
CA ALA A 50 -8.64 -2.45 9.29
C ALA A 50 -7.39 -1.69 8.79
N VAL A 51 -6.50 -1.28 9.70
CA VAL A 51 -5.23 -0.62 9.35
C VAL A 51 -4.38 -1.52 8.46
N PHE A 52 -4.21 -2.80 8.83
CA PHE A 52 -3.42 -3.72 8.03
C PHE A 52 -4.08 -4.07 6.70
N ALA A 53 -5.41 -4.19 6.66
CA ALA A 53 -6.14 -4.37 5.41
C ALA A 53 -5.92 -3.20 4.45
N LEU A 54 -5.97 -1.95 4.95
CA LEU A 54 -5.65 -0.75 4.17
C LEU A 54 -4.23 -0.79 3.60
N ILE A 55 -3.23 -1.10 4.42
CA ILE A 55 -1.83 -1.12 3.97
C ILE A 55 -1.59 -2.25 2.97
N ASP A 56 -2.05 -3.46 3.26
CA ASP A 56 -1.90 -4.62 2.37
C ASP A 56 -2.64 -4.38 1.05
N GLY A 57 -3.87 -3.84 1.10
CA GLY A 57 -4.68 -3.51 -0.07
C GLY A 57 -4.05 -2.43 -0.96
N ALA A 58 -3.58 -1.33 -0.36
CA ALA A 58 -2.88 -0.28 -1.10
C ALA A 58 -1.59 -0.80 -1.73
N THR A 59 -0.78 -1.54 -0.96
CA THR A 59 0.49 -2.12 -1.41
C THR A 59 0.27 -3.09 -2.57
N TYR A 60 -0.70 -4.00 -2.44
CA TYR A 60 -1.09 -4.94 -3.49
C TYR A 60 -1.50 -4.20 -4.77
N ARG A 61 -2.39 -3.23 -4.66
CA ARG A 61 -2.91 -2.51 -5.84
C ARG A 61 -1.85 -1.65 -6.52
N MET A 62 -0.87 -1.13 -5.79
CA MET A 62 0.28 -0.44 -6.37
C MET A 62 1.14 -1.39 -7.21
N MET A 63 1.42 -2.60 -6.71
CA MET A 63 2.17 -3.63 -7.47
C MET A 63 1.37 -4.11 -8.68
N PHE A 64 0.07 -4.35 -8.51
CA PHE A 64 -0.82 -4.71 -9.60
C PHE A 64 -0.81 -3.65 -10.71
N HIS A 65 -0.92 -2.37 -10.35
CA HIS A 65 -0.87 -1.27 -11.30
C HIS A 65 0.49 -1.19 -12.01
N ALA A 66 1.59 -1.34 -11.27
CA ALA A 66 2.93 -1.36 -11.85
C ALA A 66 3.12 -2.50 -12.85
N TYR A 67 2.58 -3.69 -12.58
CA TYR A 67 2.59 -4.79 -13.54
C TYR A 67 1.75 -4.50 -14.78
N ALA A 68 0.54 -3.99 -14.61
CA ALA A 68 -0.34 -3.65 -15.73
C ALA A 68 0.27 -2.57 -16.64
N ALA A 69 1.04 -1.65 -16.06
CA ALA A 69 1.72 -0.56 -16.75
C ALA A 69 3.18 -0.85 -17.13
N ARG A 70 3.65 -2.10 -17.01
CA ARG A 70 5.07 -2.47 -17.20
C ARG A 70 5.61 -2.22 -18.61
N ASP A 71 4.74 -2.28 -19.62
CA ASP A 71 5.10 -2.12 -21.03
C ASP A 71 5.03 -0.65 -21.50
N ARG A 72 4.88 0.32 -20.58
CA ARG A 72 4.93 1.75 -20.89
C ARG A 72 6.30 2.13 -21.47
N ARG A 73 6.32 3.09 -22.39
CA ARG A 73 7.55 3.65 -23.00
C ARG A 73 8.49 4.11 -21.89
N ASP A 74 9.79 3.82 -22.03
CA ASP A 74 10.86 4.19 -21.09
C ASP A 74 10.75 3.57 -19.68
N VAL A 75 9.83 2.63 -19.45
CA VAL A 75 9.75 1.86 -18.21
C VAL A 75 10.52 0.55 -18.39
N THR A 76 11.39 0.24 -17.42
CA THR A 76 12.10 -1.04 -17.39
C THR A 76 12.08 -1.65 -15.99
N PHE A 77 11.86 -2.95 -15.94
CA PHE A 77 11.96 -3.78 -14.74
C PHE A 77 12.98 -4.88 -14.99
N SER A 78 13.73 -5.27 -13.97
CA SER A 78 14.56 -6.47 -14.06
C SER A 78 13.67 -7.72 -14.11
N LEU A 79 14.24 -8.86 -14.55
CA LEU A 79 13.50 -10.12 -14.55
C LEU A 79 12.95 -10.49 -13.17
N ASP A 80 13.76 -10.30 -12.11
CA ASP A 80 13.34 -10.57 -10.73
C ASP A 80 12.19 -9.65 -10.28
N GLU A 81 12.23 -8.37 -10.68
CA GLU A 81 11.15 -7.42 -10.38
C GLU A 81 9.87 -7.79 -11.13
N LEU A 82 9.97 -8.22 -12.39
CA LEU A 82 8.83 -8.68 -13.19
C LEU A 82 8.20 -9.94 -12.59
N MET A 83 9.00 -10.96 -12.25
CA MET A 83 8.50 -12.17 -11.59
C MET A 83 7.81 -11.83 -10.27
N LYS A 84 8.36 -10.88 -9.50
CA LYS A 84 7.72 -10.40 -8.28
C LYS A 84 6.38 -9.73 -8.57
N LEU A 85 6.32 -8.80 -9.54
CA LEU A 85 5.09 -8.11 -9.91
C LEU A 85 4.02 -9.07 -10.48
N GLU A 86 4.43 -10.03 -11.31
CA GLU A 86 3.58 -11.06 -11.89
C GLU A 86 2.89 -11.89 -10.80
N SER A 87 3.61 -12.23 -9.72
CA SER A 87 3.02 -12.96 -8.58
C SER A 87 1.87 -12.23 -7.86
N TYR A 88 1.69 -10.93 -8.11
CA TYR A 88 0.56 -10.13 -7.63
C TYR A 88 -0.52 -9.87 -8.70
N TYR A 89 -0.26 -10.21 -9.96
CA TYR A 89 -1.18 -10.03 -11.07
C TYR A 89 -1.83 -11.33 -11.53
N ASP A 90 -1.18 -12.47 -11.28
CA ASP A 90 -1.63 -13.80 -11.71
C ASP A 90 -2.95 -14.17 -11.01
N PHE A 91 -4.04 -13.74 -11.62
CA PHE A 91 -5.35 -14.34 -11.47
C PHE A 91 -5.34 -15.57 -12.37
N ASP A 92 -5.09 -16.73 -11.79
CA ASP A 92 -5.31 -17.98 -12.51
C ASP A 92 -6.77 -18.00 -13.01
N GLU A 93 -7.04 -18.68 -14.13
CA GLU A 93 -8.39 -18.74 -14.74
C GLU A 93 -9.46 -19.32 -13.78
N ASP A 94 -9.03 -19.90 -12.66
CA ASP A 94 -9.85 -20.42 -11.56
C ASP A 94 -10.03 -19.44 -10.36
N GLN A 95 -9.58 -18.18 -10.46
CA GLN A 95 -9.62 -17.15 -9.39
C GLN A 95 -8.92 -17.54 -8.08
N GLU A 96 -8.04 -18.54 -8.09
CA GLU A 96 -7.23 -18.85 -6.91
C GLU A 96 -6.00 -17.94 -6.90
N ALA A 97 -5.99 -16.96 -5.99
CA ALA A 97 -4.78 -16.20 -5.69
C ALA A 97 -3.74 -17.15 -5.05
N VAL A 98 -2.83 -17.70 -5.86
CA VAL A 98 -1.73 -18.54 -5.37
C VAL A 98 -0.55 -17.67 -4.92
N THR A 99 -0.80 -16.73 -4.02
CA THR A 99 0.27 -16.15 -3.20
C THR A 99 -0.22 -16.01 -1.78
N THR A 100 0.14 -17.01 -0.96
CA THR A 100 0.07 -16.90 0.49
C THR A 100 0.96 -15.72 0.88
N PHE A 101 0.38 -14.58 1.25
CA PHE A 101 1.12 -13.40 1.71
C PHE A 101 2.05 -13.85 2.84
N SER A 102 3.33 -14.03 2.51
CA SER A 102 4.31 -14.62 3.41
C SER A 102 4.56 -13.66 4.57
N LYS A 103 4.54 -14.22 5.78
CA LYS A 103 4.57 -13.57 7.12
C LYS A 103 5.72 -12.56 7.35
N THR A 104 6.67 -12.45 6.41
CA THR A 104 7.96 -11.77 6.61
C THR A 104 8.25 -10.65 5.58
N GLN A 105 7.37 -10.39 4.62
CA GLN A 105 7.70 -9.54 3.46
C GLN A 105 7.00 -8.17 3.42
N MET A 106 6.26 -7.75 4.45
CA MET A 106 5.47 -6.51 4.37
C MET A 106 6.34 -5.26 4.14
N LEU A 107 7.46 -5.10 4.86
CA LEU A 107 8.37 -3.96 4.65
C LEU A 107 8.95 -3.91 3.23
N ASP A 108 9.40 -5.06 2.74
CA ASP A 108 9.95 -5.18 1.38
C ASP A 108 8.88 -5.02 0.30
N SER A 109 7.64 -5.40 0.58
CA SER A 109 6.49 -5.23 -0.31
C SER A 109 6.10 -3.76 -0.39
N ILE A 110 5.98 -3.06 0.74
CA ILE A 110 5.71 -1.62 0.79
C ILE A 110 6.79 -0.88 0.01
N ARG A 111 8.07 -1.10 0.34
CA ARG A 111 9.19 -0.45 -0.34
C ARG A 111 9.17 -0.69 -1.85
N PHE A 112 9.00 -1.95 -2.25
CA PHE A 112 8.98 -2.31 -3.65
C PHE A 112 7.78 -1.72 -4.39
N ALA A 113 6.59 -1.74 -3.79
CA ALA A 113 5.37 -1.18 -4.35
C ALA A 113 5.50 0.32 -4.62
N PHE A 114 6.03 1.09 -3.66
CA PHE A 114 6.28 2.52 -3.81
C PHE A 114 7.21 2.81 -5.00
N ASN A 115 8.33 2.10 -5.07
CA ASN A 115 9.32 2.33 -6.12
C ASN A 115 8.82 1.87 -7.50
N ALA A 116 8.13 0.73 -7.58
CA ALA A 116 7.57 0.22 -8.83
C ALA A 116 6.46 1.14 -9.35
N PHE A 117 5.61 1.64 -8.46
CA PHE A 117 4.56 2.61 -8.79
C PHE A 117 5.17 3.94 -9.28
N ALA A 118 6.17 4.47 -8.58
CA ALA A 118 6.89 5.67 -9.02
C ALA A 118 7.44 5.51 -10.44
N ARG A 119 8.09 4.37 -10.71
CA ARG A 119 8.72 4.08 -12.00
C ARG A 119 7.74 4.06 -13.17
N VAL A 120 6.58 3.41 -13.02
CA VAL A 120 5.58 3.37 -14.11
C VAL A 120 4.92 4.73 -14.36
N HIS A 121 5.09 5.68 -13.45
CA HIS A 121 4.68 7.08 -13.56
C HIS A 121 5.85 8.03 -13.82
N TYR A 122 7.01 7.50 -14.24
CA TYR A 122 8.21 8.28 -14.61
C TYR A 122 8.78 9.13 -13.47
N SER A 123 8.46 8.78 -12.23
CA SER A 123 8.91 9.51 -11.05
C SER A 123 10.17 8.88 -10.47
N ASP A 124 11.13 9.73 -10.09
CA ASP A 124 12.33 9.34 -9.34
C ASP A 124 12.08 9.24 -7.83
N TYR A 125 10.81 9.20 -7.40
CA TYR A 125 10.47 9.06 -5.98
C TYR A 125 11.02 7.74 -5.42
N ILE A 126 11.74 7.84 -4.31
CA ILE A 126 12.24 6.71 -3.53
C ILE A 126 11.70 6.83 -2.12
N LEU A 127 11.05 5.78 -1.62
CA LEU A 127 10.54 5.75 -0.25
C LEU A 127 11.71 5.95 0.75
N PRO A 128 11.66 6.95 1.66
CA PRO A 128 12.78 7.31 2.53
C PRO A 128 12.91 6.36 3.75
N ILE A 129 13.31 5.11 3.50
CA ILE A 129 13.43 4.04 4.53
C ILE A 129 14.57 4.26 5.55
N HIS A 130 15.41 5.27 5.35
CA HIS A 130 16.51 5.63 6.26
C HIS A 130 16.14 6.78 7.20
N ASP A 131 14.92 7.32 7.09
CA ASP A 131 14.35 8.25 8.06
C ASP A 131 14.21 7.56 9.44
N GLN A 132 14.44 8.31 10.51
CA GLN A 132 14.18 7.86 11.88
C GLN A 132 12.74 7.38 12.03
N SER A 133 11.80 8.02 11.34
CA SER A 133 10.37 7.71 11.37
C SER A 133 10.02 6.35 10.75
N TRP A 134 10.94 5.73 9.97
CA TRP A 134 10.75 4.37 9.46
C TRP A 134 10.65 3.32 10.57
N ILE A 135 11.11 3.63 11.78
CA ILE A 135 10.91 2.77 12.95
C ILE A 135 9.43 2.50 13.23
N LEU A 136 8.55 3.48 13.00
CA LEU A 136 7.11 3.36 13.23
C LEU A 136 6.52 2.27 12.35
N VAL A 137 6.93 2.22 11.07
CA VAL A 137 6.47 1.18 10.14
C VAL A 137 7.00 -0.19 10.54
N LYS A 138 8.25 -0.28 11.01
CA LYS A 138 8.81 -1.54 11.52
C LYS A 138 8.04 -2.06 12.73
N GLU A 139 7.67 -1.17 13.66
CA GLU A 139 6.88 -1.50 14.84
C GLU A 139 5.46 -1.96 14.45
N MET A 140 4.80 -1.30 13.51
CA MET A 140 3.52 -1.76 12.96
C MET A 140 3.61 -3.16 12.35
N VAL A 141 4.65 -3.43 11.55
CA VAL A 141 4.85 -4.75 10.95
C VAL A 141 5.06 -5.82 12.01
N TYR A 142 5.81 -5.51 13.07
CA TYR A 142 5.97 -6.40 14.22
C TYR A 142 4.61 -6.69 14.89
N LEU A 143 3.80 -5.66 15.15
CA LEU A 143 2.45 -5.84 15.72
C LEU A 143 1.55 -6.72 14.83
N ARG A 144 1.60 -6.52 13.50
CA ARG A 144 0.88 -7.36 12.53
C ARG A 144 1.25 -8.83 12.68
N GLN A 145 2.55 -9.12 12.82
CA GLN A 145 3.04 -10.48 12.96
C GLN A 145 2.51 -11.16 14.22
N CYS A 146 2.45 -10.42 15.33
CA CYS A 146 1.91 -10.93 16.59
C CYS A 146 0.41 -11.27 16.48
N TRP A 147 -0.39 -10.45 15.81
CA TRP A 147 -1.86 -10.60 15.81
C TRP A 147 -2.45 -11.36 14.62
N GLN A 148 -1.70 -11.57 13.55
CA GLN A 148 -2.22 -12.31 12.38
C GLN A 148 -2.38 -13.80 12.65
N TYR A 149 -1.53 -14.38 13.50
CA TYR A 149 -1.55 -15.81 13.82
C TYR A 149 -1.41 -16.04 15.34
N PRO A 150 -2.39 -15.60 16.14
CA PRO A 150 -2.36 -15.73 17.58
C PRO A 150 -2.38 -17.21 17.96
N ARG A 151 -1.46 -17.59 18.85
CA ARG A 151 -1.30 -18.96 19.38
C ARG A 151 -1.98 -19.15 20.72
N ALA A 152 -2.34 -18.05 21.39
CA ALA A 152 -3.05 -18.04 22.65
C ALA A 152 -3.98 -16.82 22.73
N GLU A 153 -4.99 -16.89 23.62
CA GLU A 153 -5.95 -15.82 23.83
C GLU A 153 -5.28 -14.50 24.28
N GLN A 154 -4.22 -14.58 25.08
CA GLN A 154 -3.49 -13.39 25.55
C GLN A 154 -2.77 -12.66 24.41
N GLU A 155 -2.46 -13.36 23.30
CA GLU A 155 -1.89 -12.73 22.10
C GLU A 155 -2.95 -11.95 21.30
N LEU A 156 -4.23 -11.99 21.68
CA LEU A 156 -5.31 -11.18 21.10
C LEU A 156 -5.48 -9.81 21.80
N GLU A 157 -4.77 -9.58 22.90
CA GLU A 157 -4.79 -8.30 23.60
C GLU A 157 -4.12 -7.22 22.75
N VAL A 158 -4.84 -6.12 22.56
CA VAL A 158 -4.33 -4.91 21.90
C VAL A 158 -4.35 -3.80 22.93
N TYR A 159 -3.18 -3.24 23.22
CA TYR A 159 -3.02 -2.16 24.17
C TYR A 159 -3.16 -0.80 23.47
N GLU A 160 -3.47 0.23 24.23
CA GLU A 160 -3.62 1.60 23.74
C GLU A 160 -2.35 2.11 23.05
N GLU A 161 -1.19 1.85 23.65
CA GLU A 161 0.13 2.11 23.05
C GLU A 161 0.33 1.44 21.68
N ASN A 162 -0.33 0.29 21.43
CA ASN A 162 -0.29 -0.32 20.11
C ASN A 162 -1.19 0.43 19.12
N ILE A 163 -2.32 0.99 19.57
CA ILE A 163 -3.17 1.85 18.75
C ILE A 163 -2.41 3.12 18.36
N ASP A 164 -1.73 3.76 19.31
CA ASP A 164 -0.90 4.94 19.04
C ASP A 164 0.19 4.65 17.99
N THR A 165 0.85 3.50 18.12
CA THR A 165 1.86 3.03 17.15
C THR A 165 1.26 2.86 15.75
N LEU A 166 0.07 2.24 15.66
CA LEU A 166 -0.64 2.06 14.38
C LEU A 166 -1.04 3.39 13.76
N VAL A 167 -1.56 4.34 14.56
CA VAL A 167 -1.95 5.68 14.10
C VAL A 167 -0.74 6.41 13.54
N ALA A 168 0.36 6.47 14.31
CA ALA A 168 1.57 7.19 13.93
C ALA A 168 2.19 6.63 12.64
N GLY A 169 2.31 5.29 12.54
CA GLY A 169 2.89 4.68 11.35
C GLY A 169 1.96 4.72 10.14
N LEU A 170 0.63 4.63 10.32
CA LEU A 170 -0.32 4.82 9.23
C LEU A 170 -0.26 6.26 8.70
N LEU A 171 -0.25 7.26 9.58
CA LEU A 171 -0.10 8.67 9.17
C LEU A 171 1.17 8.87 8.36
N TRP A 172 2.31 8.33 8.83
CA TRP A 172 3.56 8.40 8.10
C TRP A 172 3.44 7.77 6.69
N LEU A 173 2.82 6.59 6.57
CA LEU A 173 2.62 5.93 5.27
C LEU A 173 1.72 6.75 4.34
N VAL A 174 0.65 7.34 4.87
CA VAL A 174 -0.27 8.19 4.11
C VAL A 174 0.45 9.43 3.60
N GLU A 175 1.28 10.09 4.41
CA GLU A 175 2.08 11.23 3.97
C GLU A 175 3.02 10.85 2.84
N ARG A 176 3.74 9.72 2.95
CA ARG A 176 4.63 9.25 1.89
C ARG A 176 3.86 8.89 0.61
N LEU A 177 2.65 8.34 0.74
CA LEU A 177 1.79 8.07 -0.41
C LEU A 177 1.40 9.39 -1.10
N LEU A 178 0.99 10.41 -0.36
CA LEU A 178 0.66 11.73 -0.92
C LEU A 178 1.86 12.37 -1.63
N GLU A 179 3.06 12.27 -1.06
CA GLU A 179 4.30 12.73 -1.69
C GLU A 179 4.59 11.98 -2.99
N LEU A 180 4.48 10.65 -2.98
CA LEU A 180 4.64 9.82 -4.18
C LEU A 180 3.68 10.26 -5.28
N LEU A 181 2.40 10.44 -4.98
CA LEU A 181 1.39 10.85 -5.97
C LEU A 181 1.69 12.22 -6.55
N LYS A 182 2.07 13.18 -5.70
CA LYS A 182 2.46 14.52 -6.15
C LYS A 182 3.67 14.46 -7.07
N SER A 183 4.66 13.62 -6.74
CA SER A 183 5.83 13.40 -7.56
C SER A 183 5.48 12.76 -8.91
N CYS A 184 4.63 11.72 -8.90
CA CYS A 184 4.13 11.05 -10.10
C CYS A 184 3.37 12.01 -11.02
N GLN A 185 2.50 12.84 -10.46
CA GLN A 185 1.74 13.83 -11.23
C GLN A 185 2.67 14.83 -11.92
N LEU A 186 3.66 15.36 -11.21
CA LEU A 186 4.62 16.32 -11.75
C LEU A 186 5.42 15.71 -12.92
N HIS A 187 6.04 14.55 -12.68
CA HIS A 187 6.93 13.94 -13.68
C HIS A 187 6.16 13.40 -14.89
N ALA A 188 4.95 12.89 -14.71
CA ALA A 188 4.12 12.47 -15.83
C ALA A 188 3.77 13.65 -16.75
N LEU A 189 3.43 14.82 -16.20
CA LEU A 189 3.16 16.03 -16.98
C LEU A 189 4.40 16.49 -17.77
N GLU A 190 5.56 16.51 -17.13
CA GLU A 190 6.83 16.87 -17.79
C GLU A 190 7.18 15.88 -18.92
N LYS A 191 6.96 14.58 -18.68
CA LYS A 191 7.29 13.53 -19.66
C LYS A 191 6.36 13.57 -20.87
N PHE A 192 5.06 13.77 -20.67
CA PHE A 192 4.11 13.91 -21.78
C PHE A 192 4.37 15.17 -22.61
N ALA A 193 4.68 16.29 -21.96
CA ALA A 193 5.05 17.52 -22.68
C ALA A 193 6.32 17.34 -23.53
N ALA A 194 7.31 16.57 -23.03
CA ALA A 194 8.52 16.26 -23.80
C ALA A 194 8.23 15.38 -25.03
N TRP A 195 7.33 14.41 -24.92
CA TRP A 195 6.94 13.57 -26.06
C TRP A 195 6.14 14.33 -27.11
N GLU A 196 5.22 15.22 -26.69
CA GLU A 196 4.51 16.10 -27.62
C GLU A 196 5.50 16.98 -28.41
N ALA A 197 6.52 17.52 -27.73
CA ALA A 197 7.57 18.32 -28.40
C ALA A 197 8.46 17.49 -29.35
N GLU A 198 8.74 16.22 -29.03
CA GLU A 198 9.47 15.29 -29.93
C GLU A 198 8.65 14.94 -31.18
N GLU A 199 7.33 14.81 -31.06
CA GLU A 199 6.43 14.49 -32.18
C GLU A 199 6.21 15.70 -33.12
N ASP A 200 6.33 16.92 -32.61
CA ASP A 200 6.21 18.16 -33.37
C ASP A 200 7.52 18.61 -34.07
N GLU A 201 8.66 17.94 -33.82
CA GLU A 201 9.90 18.19 -34.57
C GLU A 201 9.77 17.65 -36.01
N PRO A 202 9.87 18.51 -37.05
CA PRO A 202 9.79 18.04 -38.44
C PRO A 202 11.01 17.16 -38.73
N ILE A 203 10.75 15.92 -39.16
CA ILE A 203 11.77 15.02 -39.68
C ILE A 203 12.47 15.74 -40.84
N MET A 204 13.70 16.22 -40.61
CA MET A 204 14.57 16.78 -41.66
C MET A 204 15.26 15.69 -42.47
#